data_AF-A0A7S0A5T9-F1
#
_entry.id   AF-A0A7S0A5T9-F1
#
_cell.length_a   1.000
_cell.length_b   1.000
_cell.length_c   1.000
_cell.angle_alpha   90.00
_cell.angle_beta   90.00
_cell.angle_gamma   90.00
#
_symmetry.space_group_name_H-M   'P 1'
#
loop_
_entity.id
_entity.type
_entity.pdbx_description
1 polymer ?
#
loop_
_entity_poly.entity_id
_entity_poly.type
_entity_poly.pdbx_seq_one_letter_code
_entity_poly.pdbx_strand_id
1 'polypeptide(L)'
;TVDNPIGRVSFALPPGGCGTREKTTVTAQKHNPRCRLAINAGYFNVTNGACIGNVVSDGVVVQTVPLDQSNVNFGIKDGKFVIGYLSQQEIQGFEQLVSGVTWLVRDSKSYVQQGWSEANITVQTSGDK
;
A
#
# COMPACT_ATOMS: atom_id res chain seq x y z
N THR A 1 -3.89 10.04 16.68
CA THR A 1 -2.77 9.92 15.73
C THR A 1 -1.97 8.69 16.08
N VAL A 2 -1.25 8.10 15.13
CA VAL A 2 -0.27 7.04 15.43
C VAL A 2 1.09 7.72 15.57
N ASP A 3 1.58 7.85 16.79
CA ASP A 3 2.90 8.42 17.06
C ASP A 3 3.94 7.29 16.97
N ASN A 4 4.97 7.47 16.13
CA ASN A 4 6.01 6.49 15.74
C ASN A 4 5.47 5.23 14.99
N PRO A 5 5.90 4.95 13.74
CA PRO A 5 5.45 3.78 12.99
C PRO A 5 5.88 2.42 13.58
N ILE A 6 7.02 2.37 14.27
CA ILE A 6 7.71 1.13 14.61
C ILE A 6 6.83 0.26 15.51
N GLY A 7 6.50 -0.94 15.04
CA GLY A 7 5.66 -1.89 15.76
C GLY A 7 4.21 -1.45 15.96
N ARG A 8 3.75 -0.40 15.26
CA ARG A 8 2.40 0.17 15.40
C ARG A 8 1.57 0.20 14.12
N VAL A 9 2.22 0.09 12.96
CA VAL A 9 1.56 0.03 11.65
C VAL A 9 2.00 -1.26 10.95
N SER A 10 1.03 -2.01 10.45
CA SER A 10 1.23 -3.22 9.67
C SER A 10 0.30 -3.22 8.46
N PHE A 11 0.79 -3.65 7.29
CA PHE A 11 -0.06 -3.96 6.15
C PHE A 11 -0.37 -5.45 6.14
N ALA A 12 -1.51 -5.80 6.74
CA ALA A 12 -1.97 -7.17 6.81
C ALA A 12 -2.58 -7.61 5.47
N LEU A 13 -2.11 -8.75 4.96
CA LEU A 13 -2.76 -9.42 3.83
C LEU A 13 -4.09 -10.07 4.27
N PRO A 14 -5.04 -10.29 3.34
CA PRO A 14 -6.14 -11.22 3.58
C PRO A 14 -5.61 -12.57 4.07
N PRO A 15 -6.36 -13.35 4.87
CA PRO A 15 -5.88 -14.63 5.40
C PRO A 15 -5.42 -15.64 4.34
N GLY A 16 -5.99 -15.57 3.12
CA GLY A 16 -5.57 -16.37 1.98
C GLY A 16 -4.50 -15.71 1.10
N GLY A 17 -3.95 -14.57 1.50
CA GLY A 17 -2.96 -13.79 0.77
C GLY A 17 -3.52 -12.99 -0.41
N CYS A 18 -2.62 -12.42 -1.20
CA CYS A 18 -2.95 -11.79 -2.47
C CYS A 18 -3.57 -12.80 -3.46
N GLY A 19 -4.61 -12.38 -4.18
CA GLY A 19 -5.44 -13.30 -4.97
C GLY A 19 -6.68 -13.79 -4.22
N THR A 20 -6.81 -13.44 -2.94
CA THR A 20 -8.03 -13.66 -2.16
C THR A 20 -8.62 -12.34 -1.68
N ARG A 21 -9.90 -12.36 -1.31
CA ARG A 21 -10.60 -11.19 -0.78
C ARG A 21 -11.17 -11.55 0.58
N GLU A 22 -11.01 -10.63 1.52
CA GLU A 22 -11.59 -10.75 2.85
C GLU A 22 -11.90 -9.35 3.38
N LYS A 23 -12.92 -9.25 4.24
CA LYS A 23 -13.25 -8.01 4.92
C LYS A 23 -12.12 -7.59 5.83
N THR A 24 -11.83 -6.29 5.88
CA THR A 24 -10.86 -5.70 6.82
C THR A 24 -11.11 -6.16 8.25
N THR A 25 -12.38 -6.32 8.66
CA THR A 25 -12.74 -6.78 10.00
C THR A 25 -12.27 -8.21 10.30
N VAL A 26 -12.34 -9.11 9.32
CA VAL A 26 -11.90 -10.50 9.49
C VAL A 26 -10.37 -10.59 9.43
N THR A 27 -9.73 -9.86 8.50
CA THR A 27 -8.26 -9.76 8.46
C THR A 27 -7.70 -9.23 9.77
N ALA A 28 -8.28 -8.15 10.31
CA ALA A 28 -7.85 -7.55 11.57
C ALA A 28 -8.02 -8.46 12.80
N GLN A 29 -9.03 -9.35 12.80
CA GLN A 29 -9.23 -10.34 13.87
C GLN A 29 -8.18 -11.46 13.83
N LYS A 30 -7.69 -11.82 12.63
CA LYS A 30 -6.68 -12.86 12.44
C LYS A 30 -5.24 -12.35 12.54
N HIS A 31 -5.03 -11.04 12.40
CA HIS A 31 -3.73 -10.42 12.56
C HIS A 31 -3.20 -10.60 13.99
N ASN A 32 -1.89 -10.88 14.12
CA ASN A 32 -1.22 -11.02 15.39
C ASN A 32 0.05 -10.14 15.41
N PRO A 33 0.17 -9.17 16.33
CA PRO A 33 -0.74 -8.82 17.42
C PRO A 33 -2.08 -8.26 16.91
N ARG A 34 -3.16 -8.44 17.67
CA ARG A 34 -4.50 -7.98 17.26
C ARG A 34 -4.52 -6.47 16.98
N CYS A 35 -5.05 -6.08 15.82
CA CYS A 35 -5.16 -4.67 15.44
C CYS A 35 -6.10 -3.91 16.40
N ARG A 36 -5.68 -2.72 16.87
CA ARG A 36 -6.56 -1.80 17.62
C ARG A 36 -7.49 -1.00 16.70
N LEU A 37 -6.99 -0.66 15.52
CA LEU A 37 -7.71 0.03 14.44
C LEU A 37 -7.29 -0.63 13.14
N ALA A 38 -8.22 -0.79 12.20
CA ALA A 38 -7.93 -1.28 10.87
C ALA A 38 -8.80 -0.56 9.83
N ILE A 39 -8.20 -0.24 8.70
CA ILE A 39 -8.86 0.31 7.50
C ILE A 39 -8.42 -0.50 6.29
N ASN A 40 -9.19 -0.46 5.21
CA ASN A 40 -8.69 -0.97 3.92
C ASN A 40 -7.52 -0.09 3.44
N ALA A 41 -6.64 -0.67 2.64
CA ALA A 41 -5.42 0.01 2.17
C ALA A 41 -5.32 -0.05 0.64
N GLY A 42 -4.48 -0.95 0.11
CA GLY A 42 -4.18 -1.04 -1.31
C GLY A 42 -5.37 -1.41 -2.19
N TYR A 43 -5.22 -1.07 -3.47
CA TYR A 43 -6.15 -1.48 -4.51
C TYR A 43 -6.01 -2.98 -4.78
N PHE A 44 -7.08 -3.58 -5.26
CA PHE A 44 -7.11 -4.97 -5.70
C PHE A 44 -8.04 -5.11 -6.90
N ASN A 45 -7.80 -6.13 -7.71
CA ASN A 45 -8.68 -6.48 -8.80
C ASN A 45 -9.97 -7.08 -8.24
N VAL A 46 -11.10 -6.40 -8.46
CA VAL A 46 -12.40 -6.77 -7.88
C VAL A 46 -12.99 -8.05 -8.47
N THR A 47 -12.47 -8.54 -9.61
CA THR A 47 -12.96 -9.75 -10.28
C THR A 47 -12.24 -10.99 -9.76
N ASN A 48 -10.91 -10.92 -9.59
CA ASN A 48 -10.10 -12.10 -9.22
C ASN A 48 -9.40 -11.99 -7.84
N GLY A 49 -9.49 -10.85 -7.16
CA GLY A 49 -8.88 -10.65 -5.84
C GLY A 49 -7.37 -10.42 -5.83
N ALA A 50 -6.72 -10.29 -6.99
CA ALA A 50 -5.29 -10.01 -7.06
C ALA A 50 -4.97 -8.64 -6.45
N CYS A 51 -3.92 -8.57 -5.64
CA CYS A 51 -3.38 -7.29 -5.16
C CYS A 51 -2.81 -6.48 -6.33
N ILE A 52 -2.80 -5.15 -6.21
CA ILE A 52 -2.24 -4.26 -7.24
C ILE A 52 -1.09 -3.44 -6.65
N GLY A 53 -0.01 -3.31 -7.42
CA GLY A 53 1.16 -2.51 -7.06
C GLY A 53 2.14 -3.26 -6.14
N ASN A 54 3.02 -2.53 -5.48
CA ASN A 54 4.00 -3.11 -4.57
C ASN A 54 3.36 -3.42 -3.21
N VAL A 55 3.70 -4.58 -2.66
CA VAL A 55 3.25 -5.00 -1.32
C VAL A 55 4.41 -5.60 -0.56
N VAL A 56 4.69 -5.05 0.62
CA VAL A 56 5.61 -5.61 1.62
C VAL A 56 4.85 -5.73 2.92
N SER A 57 4.90 -6.91 3.53
CA SER A 57 4.21 -7.21 4.78
C SER A 57 5.20 -7.89 5.72
N ASP A 58 5.43 -7.29 6.89
CA ASP A 58 6.34 -7.79 7.92
C ASP A 58 7.75 -8.13 7.38
N GLY A 59 8.30 -7.24 6.54
CA GLY A 59 9.61 -7.40 5.91
C GLY A 59 9.66 -8.34 4.72
N VAL A 60 8.56 -9.03 4.40
CA VAL A 60 8.46 -9.94 3.26
C VAL A 60 7.96 -9.19 2.04
N VAL A 61 8.75 -9.19 0.97
CA VAL A 61 8.32 -8.67 -0.34
C VAL A 61 7.32 -9.66 -0.95
N VAL A 62 6.04 -9.30 -0.92
CA VAL A 62 4.94 -10.16 -1.41
C VAL A 62 4.81 -10.04 -2.93
N GLN A 63 4.88 -8.82 -3.45
CA GLN A 63 4.88 -8.53 -4.89
C GLN A 63 5.54 -7.19 -5.16
N THR A 64 6.10 -7.05 -6.37
CA THR A 64 6.56 -5.77 -6.90
C THR A 64 6.12 -5.62 -8.34
N VAL A 65 6.09 -4.37 -8.81
CA VAL A 65 5.84 -4.02 -10.21
C VAL A 65 6.98 -3.16 -10.75
N PRO A 66 7.21 -3.15 -12.08
CA PRO A 66 8.09 -2.19 -12.72
C PRO A 66 7.70 -0.73 -12.39
N LEU A 67 8.68 0.17 -12.39
CA LEU A 67 8.48 1.58 -11.97
C LEU A 67 7.43 2.31 -12.83
N ASP A 68 7.39 2.02 -14.13
CA ASP A 68 6.42 2.58 -15.09
C ASP A 68 4.99 2.07 -14.88
N GLN A 69 4.81 0.98 -14.12
CA GLN A 69 3.51 0.45 -13.71
C GLN A 69 3.17 0.78 -12.25
N SER A 70 4.15 1.25 -11.47
CA SER A 70 4.00 1.58 -10.06
C SER A 70 3.21 2.87 -9.88
N ASN A 71 2.36 2.87 -8.87
CA ASN A 71 1.81 4.11 -8.32
C ASN A 71 2.61 4.55 -7.09
N VAL A 72 2.18 5.66 -6.47
CA VAL A 72 2.75 6.14 -5.21
C VAL A 72 2.60 5.07 -4.13
N ASN A 73 3.64 4.89 -3.33
CA ASN A 73 3.69 3.95 -2.23
C ASN A 73 3.72 4.69 -0.89
N PHE A 74 3.20 4.04 0.15
CA PHE A 74 3.38 4.44 1.54
C PHE A 74 3.90 3.24 2.32
N GLY A 75 4.95 3.46 3.11
CA GLY A 75 5.59 2.38 3.84
C GLY A 75 6.43 2.82 5.00
N ILE A 76 7.05 1.83 5.64
CA ILE A 76 7.99 1.98 6.75
C ILE A 76 9.31 1.35 6.33
N LYS A 77 10.38 2.14 6.41
CA LYS A 77 11.75 1.69 6.20
C LYS A 77 12.65 2.41 7.19
N ASP A 78 13.52 1.67 7.85
CA ASP A 78 14.44 2.18 8.88
C ASP A 78 13.70 2.98 9.96
N GLY A 79 12.51 2.51 10.36
CA GLY A 79 11.67 3.15 11.37
C GLY A 79 11.06 4.50 10.98
N LYS A 80 11.08 4.87 9.69
CA LYS A 80 10.50 6.12 9.18
C LYS A 80 9.39 5.85 8.19
N PHE A 81 8.41 6.74 8.15
CA PHE A 81 7.45 6.78 7.06
C PHE A 81 8.13 7.21 5.77
N VAL A 82 7.90 6.46 4.70
CA VAL A 82 8.37 6.77 3.36
C VAL A 82 7.17 6.84 2.43
N ILE A 83 7.11 7.89 1.61
CA ILE A 83 6.10 8.08 0.58
C ILE A 83 6.82 8.36 -0.73
N GLY A 84 6.45 7.67 -1.80
CA GLY A 84 7.00 7.96 -3.12
C GLY A 84 6.84 6.85 -4.15
N TYR A 85 7.38 7.12 -5.34
CA TYR A 85 7.55 6.12 -6.39
C TYR A 85 8.89 5.41 -6.18
N LEU A 86 8.87 4.09 -6.21
CA LEU A 86 10.00 3.26 -5.81
C LEU A 86 10.26 2.23 -6.90
N SER A 87 11.52 2.08 -7.29
CA SER A 87 11.98 0.97 -8.10
C SER A 87 11.99 -0.34 -7.29
N GLN A 88 12.08 -1.48 -7.99
CA GLN A 88 12.14 -2.79 -7.34
C GLN A 88 13.35 -2.94 -6.40
N GLN A 89 14.46 -2.27 -6.71
CA GLN A 89 15.67 -2.24 -5.90
C GLN A 89 15.45 -1.44 -4.61
N GLU A 90 14.76 -0.31 -4.68
CA GLU A 90 14.50 0.56 -3.52
C GLU A 90 13.53 -0.07 -2.50
N ILE A 91 12.65 -0.97 -2.95
CA ILE A 91 11.69 -1.72 -2.12
C ILE A 91 12.39 -2.67 -1.13
N GLN A 92 13.63 -3.09 -1.42
CA GLN A 92 14.38 -3.95 -0.52
C GLN A 92 14.59 -3.25 0.84
N GLY A 93 14.37 -3.99 1.93
CA GLY A 93 14.52 -3.51 3.30
C GLY A 93 13.33 -2.73 3.87
N PHE A 94 12.21 -2.61 3.16
CA PHE A 94 10.98 -2.12 3.78
C PHE A 94 10.44 -3.11 4.80
N GLU A 95 9.93 -2.61 5.93
CA GLU A 95 9.20 -3.39 6.93
C GLU A 95 7.74 -3.58 6.49
N GLN A 96 7.17 -2.52 5.92
CA GLN A 96 5.76 -2.43 5.52
C GLN A 96 5.69 -1.56 4.26
N LEU A 97 4.98 -1.97 3.22
CA LEU A 97 4.75 -1.15 2.03
C LEU A 97 3.41 -1.50 1.38
N VAL A 98 2.67 -0.47 0.95
CA VAL A 98 1.49 -0.62 0.10
C VAL A 98 1.44 0.48 -0.95
N SER A 99 1.01 0.16 -2.16
CA SER A 99 0.70 1.15 -3.20
C SER A 99 -0.71 1.73 -3.04
N GLY A 100 -0.85 3.03 -3.31
CA GLY A 100 -2.13 3.73 -3.49
C GLY A 100 -2.28 4.24 -4.93
N VAL A 101 -3.21 5.17 -5.16
CA VAL A 101 -3.34 5.92 -6.42
C VAL A 101 -3.38 7.40 -6.05
N THR A 102 -2.64 8.23 -6.81
CA THR A 102 -2.50 9.68 -6.61
C THR A 102 -1.75 10.07 -5.32
N TRP A 103 -0.61 10.75 -5.47
CA TRP A 103 0.07 11.37 -4.34
C TRP A 103 -0.62 12.69 -3.96
N LEU A 104 -1.30 12.70 -2.82
CA LEU A 104 -2.11 13.85 -2.39
C LEU A 104 -1.30 15.06 -1.90
N VAL A 105 -0.30 14.82 -1.05
CA VAL A 105 0.48 15.88 -0.38
C VAL A 105 1.97 15.55 -0.43
N ARG A 106 2.77 16.44 -1.03
CA ARG A 106 4.23 16.34 -1.13
C ARG A 106 4.85 17.64 -0.62
N ASP A 107 5.83 17.53 0.27
CA ASP A 107 6.52 18.68 0.88
C ASP A 107 5.55 19.72 1.47
N SER A 108 4.54 19.23 2.19
CA SER A 108 3.47 20.03 2.84
C SER A 108 2.59 20.84 1.88
N LYS A 109 2.62 20.54 0.57
CA LYS A 109 1.79 21.20 -0.44
C LYS A 109 0.88 20.19 -1.13
N SER A 110 -0.26 20.67 -1.60
CA SER A 110 -1.12 19.89 -2.48
C SER A 110 -0.31 19.44 -3.70
N TYR A 111 -0.37 18.13 -3.97
CA TYR A 111 0.26 17.51 -5.11
C TYR A 111 -0.76 16.80 -6.00
N VAL A 112 -2.06 17.00 -5.75
CA VAL A 112 -3.16 16.26 -6.39
C VAL A 112 -3.10 16.33 -7.92
N GLN A 113 -2.91 17.51 -8.51
CA GLN A 113 -2.88 17.65 -9.97
C GLN A 113 -1.75 16.84 -10.60
N GLN A 114 -0.53 16.96 -10.04
CA GLN A 114 0.66 16.26 -10.51
C GLN A 114 0.59 14.75 -10.20
N GLY A 115 0.12 14.39 -9.01
CA GLY A 115 -0.08 13.01 -8.59
C GLY A 115 -1.09 12.27 -9.47
N TRP A 116 -2.08 12.96 -10.05
CA TRP A 116 -2.96 12.37 -11.06
C TRP A 116 -2.30 12.25 -12.44
N SER A 117 -1.45 13.18 -12.86
CA SER A 117 -0.75 13.07 -14.16
C SER A 117 0.30 11.96 -14.18
N GLU A 118 0.82 11.60 -13.00
CA GLU A 118 1.83 10.54 -12.84
C GLU A 118 1.21 9.18 -12.52
N ALA A 119 -0.04 9.13 -12.04
CA ALA A 119 -0.67 7.89 -11.63
C ALA A 119 -1.01 6.99 -12.82
N ASN A 120 -0.71 5.69 -12.68
CA ASN A 120 -1.34 4.65 -13.46
C ASN A 120 -2.80 4.50 -13.04
N ILE A 121 -3.70 5.20 -13.74
CA ILE A 121 -5.15 5.22 -13.47
C ILE A 121 -5.90 3.98 -13.98
N THR A 122 -5.24 3.06 -14.69
CA THR A 122 -5.89 1.84 -15.20
C THR A 122 -6.24 0.84 -14.10
N VAL A 123 -5.71 1.05 -12.89
CA VAL A 123 -5.90 0.15 -11.74
C VAL A 123 -7.16 0.43 -10.92
N GLN A 124 -7.80 1.57 -11.15
CA GLN A 124 -9.07 1.93 -10.51
C GLN A 124 -10.25 1.68 -11.47
N THR A 125 -11.41 1.39 -10.91
CA THR A 125 -12.64 1.05 -11.67
C THR A 125 -13.73 2.10 -11.51
N SER A 126 -13.36 3.31 -11.08
CA SER A 126 -14.27 4.42 -10.75
C SER A 126 -14.70 5.28 -11.94
N GLY A 127 -14.24 4.96 -13.16
CA GLY A 127 -14.49 5.73 -14.38
C GLY A 127 -13.36 6.69 -14.74
N ASP A 128 -13.62 7.54 -15.74
CA ASP A 128 -12.68 8.55 -16.23
C ASP A 128 -12.45 9.67 -15.21
N LYS A 129 -11.29 10.33 -15.31
CA LYS A 129 -10.93 11.50 -14.48
C LYS A 129 -11.61 12.76 -14.99
#